data_AF-A0A2J0MVW9-F1
#
_entry.id   AF-A0A2J0MVW9-F1
#
_cell.length_a   1.000
_cell.length_b   1.000
_cell.length_c   1.000
_cell.angle_alpha   90.00
_cell.angle_beta   90.00
_cell.angle_gamma   90.00
#
_symmetry.space_group_name_H-M   'P 1'
#
loop_
_entity.id
_entity.type
_entity.pdbx_description
1 polymer ?
#
loop_
_entity_poly.entity_id
_entity_poly.type
_entity_poly.pdbx_seq_one_letter_code
_entity_poly.pdbx_strand_id
1 'polypeptide(L)'
;VFTEMKRILKKEGKTCIVIGNTSLQGVEILNAEVFAEQLQNLELKIIDIIKREIPSKNLPSQRDKKTGKFAKLTNKNQMSVYPTEYILIMEK
;
A
#
# COMPACT_ATOMS: atom_id res chain seq x y z
N VAL A 1 15.26 -3.30 -0.63
CA VAL A 1 14.50 -2.11 -0.18
C VAL A 1 14.33 -2.11 1.33
N PHE A 2 13.64 -3.09 1.92
CA PHE A 2 13.40 -3.15 3.38
C PHE A 2 14.69 -3.18 4.23
N THR A 3 15.72 -3.92 3.80
CA THR A 3 17.04 -3.95 4.46
C THR A 3 17.69 -2.57 4.53
N GLU A 4 17.63 -1.81 3.44
CA GLU A 4 18.14 -0.44 3.38
C GLU A 4 17.32 0.51 4.26
N MET A 5 16.00 0.34 4.33
CA MET A 5 15.15 1.09 5.28
C MET A 5 15.60 0.85 6.72
N LYS A 6 15.82 -0.41 7.13
CA LYS A 6 16.39 -0.73 8.46
C LYS A 6 17.77 -0.11 8.64
N ARG A 7 18.63 -0.16 7.62
CA ARG A 7 20.01 0.36 7.70
C ARG A 7 20.04 1.87 8.01
N ILE A 8 19.20 2.66 7.33
CA ILE A 8 19.18 4.12 7.47
C ILE A 8 18.44 4.61 8.72
N LEU A 9 17.50 3.82 9.26
CA LEU A 9 16.81 4.16 10.51
C LEU A 9 17.81 4.16 11.68
N LYS A 10 17.80 5.23 12.47
CA LYS A 10 18.45 5.24 13.79
C LYS A 10 17.73 4.27 14.74
N LYS A 11 18.38 3.91 15.84
CA LYS A 11 17.74 3.17 16.94
C LYS A 11 16.50 3.94 17.42
N GLU A 12 15.38 3.25 17.64
CA GLU A 12 14.07 3.83 18.00
C GLU A 12 13.52 4.78 16.91
N GLY A 13 14.13 4.75 15.72
CA GLY A 13 13.67 5.48 14.55
C GLY A 13 12.40 4.84 14.01
N LYS A 14 11.43 5.67 13.65
CA LYS A 14 10.16 5.24 13.07
C LYS A 14 10.12 5.46 11.56
N THR A 15 9.42 4.58 10.86
CA THR A 15 9.05 4.74 9.46
C THR A 15 7.54 4.63 9.30
N CYS A 16 6.95 5.48 8.47
CA CYS A 16 5.53 5.50 8.15
C CYS A 16 5.36 5.20 6.67
N ILE A 17 4.63 4.13 6.34
CA ILE A 17 4.46 3.67 4.97
C ILE A 17 2.98 3.77 4.62
N VAL A 18 2.66 4.63 3.65
CA VAL A 18 1.31 4.76 3.10
C VAL A 18 1.18 3.81 1.92
N ILE A 19 0.31 2.80 2.02
CA ILE A 19 0.20 1.75 1.02
C ILE A 19 -1.23 1.23 0.89
N GLY A 20 -1.71 1.11 -0.34
CA GLY A 20 -3.00 0.49 -0.65
C GLY A 20 -2.82 -0.95 -1.12
N ASN A 21 -3.72 -1.82 -0.68
CA ASN A 21 -3.88 -3.12 -1.33
C ASN A 21 -4.43 -2.90 -2.74
N THR A 22 -4.03 -3.76 -3.66
CA THR A 22 -4.41 -3.62 -5.07
C THR A 22 -4.78 -4.97 -5.64
N SER A 23 -5.42 -4.98 -6.80
CA SER A 23 -5.64 -6.20 -7.56
C SER A 23 -5.05 -6.05 -8.95
N LEU A 24 -4.49 -7.15 -9.45
CA LEU A 24 -3.93 -7.24 -10.78
C LEU A 24 -4.43 -8.53 -11.43
N GLN A 25 -5.11 -8.40 -12.58
CA GLN A 25 -5.67 -9.55 -13.32
C GLN A 25 -6.57 -10.46 -12.46
N GLY A 26 -7.33 -9.88 -11.52
CA GLY A 26 -8.20 -10.63 -10.61
C GLY A 26 -7.51 -11.27 -9.42
N VAL A 27 -6.19 -11.10 -9.29
CA VAL A 27 -5.42 -11.53 -8.10
C VAL A 27 -5.32 -10.38 -7.13
N GLU A 28 -5.76 -10.60 -5.89
CA GLU A 28 -5.56 -9.66 -4.79
C GLU A 28 -4.10 -9.63 -4.35
N ILE A 29 -3.56 -8.42 -4.22
CA ILE A 29 -2.20 -8.15 -3.77
C ILE A 29 -2.32 -7.39 -2.45
N LEU A 30 -2.10 -8.14 -1.37
CA LEU A 30 -2.14 -7.71 0.02
C LEU A 30 -0.85 -6.95 0.40
N ASN A 31 -0.66 -5.80 -0.23
CA ASN A 31 0.56 -5.01 -0.10
C ASN A 31 0.86 -4.61 1.36
N ALA A 32 -0.15 -4.19 2.12
CA ALA A 32 0.04 -3.76 3.50
C ALA A 32 0.54 -4.90 4.39
N GLU A 33 -0.03 -6.09 4.20
CA GLU A 33 0.30 -7.31 4.92
C GLU A 33 1.72 -7.76 4.57
N VAL A 34 2.05 -7.81 3.28
CA VAL A 34 3.41 -8.17 2.82
C VAL A 34 4.45 -7.19 3.38
N PHE A 35 4.18 -5.88 3.35
CA PHE A 35 5.12 -4.88 3.88
C PHE A 35 5.31 -5.03 5.39
N ALA A 36 4.23 -5.23 6.15
CA ALA A 36 4.31 -5.45 7.58
C ALA A 36 5.15 -6.69 7.91
N GLU A 37 4.89 -7.81 7.24
CA GLU A 37 5.61 -9.07 7.42
C GLU A 37 7.11 -8.92 7.09
N GLN A 38 7.45 -8.30 5.95
CA GLN A 38 8.84 -8.11 5.55
C GLN A 38 9.62 -7.25 6.55
N LEU A 39 9.00 -6.24 7.14
CA LEU A 39 9.62 -5.37 8.13
C LEU A 39 9.73 -6.05 9.50
N GLN A 40 8.74 -6.84 9.91
CA GLN A 40 8.81 -7.66 11.12
C GLN A 40 9.91 -8.74 11.02
N ASN A 41 10.09 -9.36 9.86
CA ASN A 41 11.19 -10.30 9.60
C ASN A 41 12.57 -9.64 9.69
N LEU A 42 12.62 -8.31 9.56
CA LEU A 42 13.81 -7.49 9.81
C LEU A 42 13.85 -6.95 11.24
N GLU A 43 13.07 -7.50 12.18
CA GLU A 43 13.02 -7.13 13.60
C GLU A 43 12.48 -5.72 13.88
N LEU A 44 11.84 -5.06 12.91
CA LEU A 44 11.11 -3.83 13.19
C LEU A 44 9.78 -4.17 13.89
N LYS A 45 9.39 -3.32 14.84
CA LYS A 45 8.15 -3.49 15.60
C LYS A 45 7.02 -2.69 14.96
N ILE A 46 5.84 -3.29 14.88
CA ILE A 46 4.61 -2.55 14.55
C ILE A 46 4.28 -1.66 15.75
N ILE A 47 4.22 -0.36 15.51
CA ILE A 47 3.74 0.62 16.48
C ILE A 47 2.25 0.84 16.30
N ASP A 48 1.80 1.00 15.05
CA ASP A 48 0.40 1.20 14.72
C ASP A 48 0.11 0.84 13.25
N ILE A 49 -1.16 0.53 12.96
CA ILE A 49 -1.68 0.31 11.60
C ILE A 49 -2.98 1.09 11.47
N ILE A 50 -2.95 2.15 10.67
CA ILE A 50 -4.12 3.00 10.46
C ILE A 50 -4.71 2.69 9.09
N LYS A 51 -5.96 2.24 9.04
CA LYS A 51 -6.73 2.13 7.79
C LYS A 51 -7.56 3.40 7.60
N ARG A 52 -7.45 4.05 6.44
CA ARG A 52 -8.20 5.27 6.14
C ARG A 52 -8.73 5.30 4.72
N GLU A 53 -9.74 6.12 4.49
CA GLU A 53 -10.19 6.48 3.13
C GLU A 53 -9.22 7.47 2.48
N ILE A 54 -9.04 7.36 1.16
CA ILE A 54 -8.15 8.23 0.38
C ILE A 54 -8.84 9.60 0.22
N PRO A 55 -8.26 10.69 0.77
CA PRO A 55 -8.95 11.98 0.86
C PRO A 55 -9.02 12.76 -0.48
N SER A 56 -8.25 12.39 -1.51
CA SER A 56 -8.22 13.13 -2.79
C SER A 56 -7.95 12.21 -4.00
N LYS A 57 -8.77 12.35 -5.05
CA LYS A 57 -8.77 11.56 -6.31
C LYS A 57 -7.63 11.93 -7.30
N ASN A 58 -6.44 12.29 -6.81
CA ASN A 58 -5.31 12.62 -7.71
C ASN A 58 -4.61 11.38 -8.28
N LEU A 59 -4.89 10.17 -7.79
CA LEU A 59 -4.51 8.93 -8.46
C LEU A 59 -5.62 8.50 -9.44
N PRO A 60 -5.27 7.96 -10.63
CA PRO A 60 -6.24 7.31 -11.50
C PRO A 60 -6.91 6.15 -10.75
N SER A 61 -8.08 6.42 -10.22
CA SER A 61 -8.93 5.53 -9.40
C SER A 61 -9.62 4.44 -10.22
N GLN A 62 -9.22 4.28 -11.49
CA GLN A 62 -9.85 3.42 -12.45
C GLN A 62 -8.82 2.53 -13.13
N ARG A 63 -9.01 1.23 -12.99
CA ARG A 63 -8.27 0.21 -13.74
C ARG A 63 -9.18 -0.45 -14.76
N ASP A 64 -8.63 -0.77 -15.91
CA ASP A 64 -9.29 -1.57 -16.93
C ASP A 64 -9.49 -3.00 -16.41
N LYS A 65 -10.74 -3.49 -16.39
CA LYS A 65 -11.09 -4.80 -15.84
C LYS A 65 -10.41 -5.98 -16.56
N LYS A 66 -10.05 -5.85 -17.84
CA LYS A 66 -9.41 -6.92 -18.61
C LYS A 66 -7.90 -6.96 -18.42
N THR A 67 -7.27 -5.80 -18.30
CA THR A 67 -5.80 -5.69 -18.30
C THR A 67 -5.20 -5.36 -16.94
N GLY A 68 -6.00 -4.85 -15.99
CA GLY A 68 -5.54 -4.38 -14.68
C GLY A 68 -4.72 -3.10 -14.72
N LYS A 69 -4.53 -2.48 -15.90
CA LYS A 69 -3.78 -1.22 -16.08
C LYS A 69 -4.67 -0.01 -15.78
N PHE A 70 -4.06 1.14 -15.46
CA PHE A 70 -4.79 2.39 -15.28
C PHE A 70 -5.51 2.81 -16.58
N ALA A 71 -6.79 3.19 -16.47
CA ALA A 71 -7.65 3.53 -17.62
C ALA A 71 -8.16 4.97 -17.56
N LYS A 72 -8.42 5.58 -18.72
CA LYS A 72 -9.06 6.91 -18.84
C LYS A 72 -10.57 6.83 -18.56
N LEU A 73 -11.13 7.93 -18.06
CA LEU A 73 -12.53 8.13 -17.60
C LEU A 73 -13.66 7.81 -18.61
N THR A 74 -13.36 7.45 -19.86
CA THR A 74 -14.34 7.30 -20.95
C THR A 74 -14.89 5.88 -21.15
N ASN A 75 -14.40 4.86 -20.43
CA ASN A 75 -14.84 3.47 -20.63
C ASN A 75 -16.01 3.05 -19.73
N LYS A 76 -17.11 2.55 -20.31
CA LYS A 76 -18.34 2.06 -19.65
C LYS A 76 -18.17 0.85 -18.70
N ASN A 77 -16.94 0.43 -18.41
CA ASN A 77 -16.61 -0.79 -17.67
C ASN A 77 -15.76 -0.52 -16.41
N GLN A 78 -15.96 0.64 -15.78
CA GLN A 78 -15.20 1.08 -14.62
C GLN A 78 -15.56 0.25 -13.38
N MET A 79 -14.55 -0.39 -12.79
CA MET A 79 -14.62 -0.90 -11.41
C MET A 79 -14.13 0.23 -10.51
N SER A 80 -14.86 0.54 -9.42
CA SER A 80 -14.37 1.44 -8.39
C SER A 80 -13.19 0.75 -7.69
N VAL A 81 -11.97 1.26 -7.87
CA VAL A 81 -10.77 0.63 -7.31
C VAL A 81 -10.46 1.28 -5.95
N TYR A 82 -10.54 0.46 -4.91
CA TYR A 82 -10.06 0.62 -3.52
C TYR A 82 -10.01 2.04 -2.94
N PRO A 83 -11.04 2.48 -2.19
CA PRO A 83 -11.07 3.81 -1.57
C PRO A 83 -10.21 3.90 -0.32
N THR A 84 -9.57 2.82 0.13
CA THR A 84 -8.83 2.78 1.40
C THR A 84 -7.36 2.45 1.24
N GLU A 85 -6.54 3.10 2.05
CA GLU A 85 -5.11 2.82 2.20
C GLU A 85 -4.76 2.55 3.67
N TYR A 86 -3.60 1.95 3.88
CA TYR A 86 -3.03 1.70 5.19
C TYR A 86 -1.84 2.64 5.42
N ILE A 87 -1.69 3.10 6.65
CA ILE A 87 -0.47 3.72 7.16
C ILE A 87 0.14 2.73 8.13
N LEU A 88 1.25 2.11 7.75
CA LEU A 88 2.02 1.23 8.62
C LEU A 88 3.05 2.08 9.37
N ILE A 89 2.99 2.09 10.70
CA ILE A 89 3.98 2.76 11.54
C ILE A 89 4.86 1.69 12.17
N MET A 90 6.13 1.66 11.79
CA MET A 90 7.11 0.67 12.22
C MET A 90 8.28 1.34 12.94
N GLU A 91 8.90 0.67 13.91
CA GLU A 91 10.06 1.17 14.66
C GLU A 91 11.23 0.18 14.61
N LYS A 92 12.45 0.70 14.50
CA LYS A 92 13.70 -0.07 14.58
C LYS A 92 14.20 -0.24 16.01
#